data_AF-A0A661DVW0-F1
#
_entry.id   AF-A0A661DVW0-F1
#
_cell.length_a   1.000
_cell.length_b   1.000
_cell.length_c   1.000
_cell.angle_alpha   90.00
_cell.angle_beta   90.00
_cell.angle_gamma   90.00
#
_symmetry.space_group_name_H-M   'P 1'
#
loop_
_entity.id
_entity.type
_entity.pdbx_description
1 polymer ?
#
loop_
_entity_poly.entity_id
_entity_poly.type
_entity_poly.pdbx_seq_one_letter_code
_entity_poly.pdbx_strand_id
1 'polypeptide(L)'
;MKITFIQFLVILSVLFLSSHVIAEEEASPTLLEVSEKAEEKAKIIEDMTEEASKGPYDEFNRITPRSSFINLAKSLEEKDFIRAINYLDLRNLPFTTEEYDSPQIARKLAILGKRAITVDFTDLSNEPKGHSEDGLPSYRDRITTLKTQDGSVDILMQRVPRGNGVFIWKVANVTVAQIPQLYDEFGYGEIGDKLSDFFPDYTFLGLEIWQFVMLLGILIIAFIISYVITFPILKILQYKQILAEHRLQKFLVGPFRFLITIIIVRILFDSISPSYITKVIFEAQTLLIVAVAWIAIGLVGFVVSRFADRMKRNGQTDAVVLLKPATTSLKLLIILIAFLTWFDNLGYELTALLAGLGVGGIAVAMASQKSLEN
;
A
#
# COMPACT_ATOMS: atom_id res chain seq x y z
N MET A 1 3.61 -40.00 5.12
CA MET A 1 3.62 -39.06 3.98
C MET A 1 4.91 -38.25 4.06
N LYS A 2 5.94 -38.61 3.28
CA LYS A 2 7.23 -37.93 3.29
C LYS A 2 7.14 -36.73 2.32
N ILE A 3 6.64 -35.60 2.80
CA ILE A 3 6.96 -34.33 2.13
C ILE A 3 8.46 -34.16 2.31
N THR A 4 9.23 -34.30 1.22
CA THR A 4 10.67 -34.10 1.29
C THR A 4 10.93 -32.61 1.53
N PHE A 5 12.00 -32.29 2.26
CA PHE A 5 12.43 -30.91 2.51
C PHE A 5 12.47 -30.06 1.22
N ILE A 6 12.80 -30.69 0.10
CA ILE A 6 12.79 -30.11 -1.24
C ILE A 6 11.38 -29.71 -1.68
N GLN A 7 10.36 -30.55 -1.49
CA GLN A 7 8.98 -30.22 -1.83
C GLN A 7 8.43 -29.05 -1.01
N PHE A 8 8.79 -28.96 0.28
CA PHE A 8 8.39 -27.82 1.11
C PHE A 8 9.14 -26.54 0.73
N LEU A 9 10.43 -26.62 0.38
CA LEU A 9 11.23 -25.48 -0.09
C LEU A 9 10.77 -25.00 -1.46
N VAL A 10 10.32 -25.90 -2.33
CA VAL A 10 9.66 -25.61 -3.61
C VAL A 10 8.29 -24.95 -3.38
N ILE A 11 7.51 -25.38 -2.40
CA ILE A 11 6.24 -24.69 -2.04
C ILE A 11 6.52 -23.29 -1.50
N LEU A 12 7.57 -23.13 -0.67
CA LEU A 12 7.96 -21.82 -0.13
C LEU A 12 8.50 -20.89 -1.24
N SER A 13 9.26 -21.42 -2.21
CA SER A 13 9.72 -20.66 -3.38
C SER A 13 8.58 -20.36 -4.34
N VAL A 14 7.60 -21.25 -4.51
CA VAL A 14 6.40 -21.01 -5.31
C VAL A 14 5.53 -19.92 -4.68
N LEU A 15 5.41 -19.88 -3.35
CA LEU A 15 4.75 -18.77 -2.64
C LEU A 15 5.49 -17.44 -2.77
N PHE A 16 6.82 -17.47 -2.91
CA PHE A 16 7.68 -16.30 -3.16
C PHE A 16 7.64 -15.82 -4.62
N LEU A 17 7.47 -16.75 -5.56
CA LEU A 17 7.37 -16.46 -7.00
C LEU A 17 5.94 -16.06 -7.38
N SER A 18 4.91 -16.63 -6.75
CA SER A 18 3.51 -16.29 -7.03
C SER A 18 3.15 -14.87 -6.56
N SER A 19 3.88 -14.28 -5.61
CA SER A 19 3.78 -12.85 -5.30
C SER A 19 4.34 -11.94 -6.40
N HIS A 20 5.18 -12.46 -7.30
CA HIS A 20 5.67 -11.72 -8.48
C HIS A 20 4.87 -12.02 -9.76
N VAL A 21 4.21 -13.19 -9.85
CA VAL A 21 3.54 -13.65 -11.08
C VAL A 21 2.06 -13.22 -11.17
N ILE A 22 1.44 -12.72 -10.10
CA ILE A 22 0.01 -12.32 -10.12
C ILE A 22 -0.22 -10.87 -10.63
N ALA A 23 0.81 -10.08 -10.90
CA ALA A 23 0.64 -8.69 -11.36
C ALA A 23 0.99 -8.52 -12.85
N GLU A 24 0.04 -8.79 -13.73
CA GLU A 24 -0.01 -8.21 -15.08
C GLU A 24 -0.90 -6.95 -15.03
N GLU A 25 -0.63 -6.10 -14.04
CA GLU A 25 -1.28 -4.83 -13.74
C GLU A 25 -0.15 -3.81 -13.60
N GLU A 26 -0.30 -2.60 -14.17
CA GLU A 26 0.74 -1.54 -14.17
C GLU A 26 1.53 -1.54 -12.86
N ALA A 27 2.86 -1.70 -12.95
CA ALA A 27 3.71 -1.82 -11.77
C ALA A 27 3.41 -0.68 -10.80
N SER A 28 2.85 -1.02 -9.64
CA SER A 28 2.49 -0.03 -8.62
C SER A 28 3.77 0.69 -8.17
N PRO A 29 3.75 2.02 -8.03
CA PRO A 29 4.96 2.78 -7.76
C PRO A 29 5.55 2.35 -6.42
N THR A 30 6.88 2.37 -6.35
CA THR A 30 7.60 1.97 -5.14
C THR A 30 7.50 3.04 -4.05
N LEU A 31 7.81 2.67 -2.80
CA LEU A 31 7.76 3.62 -1.70
C LEU A 31 8.70 4.81 -1.89
N LEU A 32 9.89 4.56 -2.43
CA LEU A 32 10.85 5.60 -2.75
C LEU A 32 10.28 6.58 -3.78
N GLU A 33 9.75 6.08 -4.88
CA GLU A 33 9.14 6.92 -5.93
C GLU A 33 7.97 7.76 -5.40
N VAL A 34 7.11 7.19 -4.55
CA VAL A 34 5.99 7.94 -3.97
C VAL A 34 6.49 9.03 -3.04
N SER A 35 7.54 8.77 -2.25
CA SER A 35 8.10 9.78 -1.35
C SER A 35 8.74 10.94 -2.12
N GLU A 36 9.53 10.65 -3.17
CA GLU A 36 10.17 11.66 -4.01
C GLU A 36 9.11 12.50 -4.76
N LYS A 37 8.12 11.84 -5.37
CA LYS A 37 7.01 12.52 -6.07
C LYS A 37 6.16 13.35 -5.11
N ALA A 38 5.98 12.93 -3.86
CA ALA A 38 5.21 13.69 -2.87
C ALA A 38 5.92 15.00 -2.49
N GLU A 39 7.23 14.97 -2.27
CA GLU A 39 8.03 16.17 -1.99
C GLU A 39 8.04 17.14 -3.17
N GLU A 40 8.26 16.62 -4.38
CA GLU A 40 8.24 17.42 -5.61
C GLU A 40 6.86 18.07 -5.82
N LYS A 41 5.79 17.28 -5.68
CA LYS A 41 4.41 17.76 -5.81
C LYS A 41 4.06 18.83 -4.79
N ALA A 42 4.48 18.65 -3.53
CA ALA A 42 4.23 19.63 -2.47
C ALA A 42 4.87 20.99 -2.81
N LYS A 43 6.13 20.95 -3.28
CA LYS A 43 6.84 22.16 -3.71
C LYS A 43 6.20 22.84 -4.91
N ILE A 44 5.79 22.06 -5.92
CA ILE A 44 5.08 22.59 -7.10
C ILE A 44 3.77 23.27 -6.69
N ILE A 45 3.00 22.67 -5.78
CA ILE A 45 1.74 23.24 -5.30
C ILE A 45 1.99 24.52 -4.52
N GLU A 46 3.03 24.58 -3.69
CA GLU A 46 3.43 25.79 -2.95
C GLU A 46 3.76 26.92 -3.92
N ASP A 47 4.67 26.69 -4.87
CA ASP A 47 5.07 27.66 -5.90
C ASP A 47 3.85 28.16 -6.70
N MET A 48 2.97 27.25 -7.13
CA MET A 48 1.75 27.59 -7.87
C MET A 48 0.70 28.33 -7.03
N THR A 49 0.71 28.16 -5.71
CA THR A 49 -0.21 28.87 -4.80
C THR A 49 0.25 30.31 -4.58
N GLU A 50 1.56 30.55 -4.60
CA GLU A 50 2.15 31.89 -4.51
C GLU A 50 2.04 32.68 -5.82
N GLU A 51 1.92 32.00 -6.97
CA GLU A 51 1.66 32.66 -8.24
C GLU A 51 0.34 33.44 -8.22
N ALA A 52 0.41 34.73 -8.54
CA ALA A 52 -0.77 35.57 -8.65
C ALA A 52 -1.68 35.08 -9.79
N SER A 53 -2.96 34.85 -9.48
CA SER A 53 -3.93 34.44 -10.50
C SER A 53 -4.06 35.51 -11.58
N LYS A 54 -4.00 35.10 -12.84
CA LYS A 54 -4.21 35.98 -13.98
C LYS A 54 -5.69 36.40 -14.07
N GLY A 55 -6.10 37.50 -13.45
CA GLY A 55 -7.43 38.09 -13.69
C GLY A 55 -8.03 38.88 -12.53
N PRO A 56 -9.34 39.16 -12.58
CA PRO A 56 -10.00 40.00 -11.57
C PRO A 56 -10.05 39.31 -10.21
N TYR A 57 -10.09 40.09 -9.13
CA TYR A 57 -10.13 39.55 -7.78
C TYR A 57 -11.32 38.60 -7.53
N ASP A 58 -11.02 37.45 -6.93
CA ASP A 58 -11.98 36.48 -6.40
C ASP A 58 -11.48 35.98 -5.04
N GLU A 59 -12.33 36.08 -4.01
CA GLU A 59 -12.03 35.68 -2.63
C GLU A 59 -11.58 34.22 -2.49
N PHE A 60 -12.06 33.36 -3.39
CA PHE A 60 -11.75 31.92 -3.43
C PHE A 60 -10.71 31.56 -4.49
N ASN A 61 -10.17 32.56 -5.19
CA ASN A 61 -9.16 32.42 -6.23
C ASN A 61 -9.57 31.45 -7.36
N ARG A 62 -10.80 31.56 -7.86
CA ARG A 62 -11.39 30.65 -8.87
C ARG A 62 -11.24 31.15 -10.31
N ILE A 63 -10.22 31.94 -10.62
CA ILE A 63 -10.12 32.64 -11.90
C ILE A 63 -9.61 31.74 -13.03
N THR A 64 -8.72 30.80 -12.73
CA THR A 64 -8.22 29.79 -13.67
C THR A 64 -8.61 28.39 -13.18
N PRO A 65 -8.67 27.38 -14.07
CA PRO A 65 -8.87 25.99 -13.66
C PRO A 65 -7.85 25.56 -12.60
N ARG A 66 -6.56 25.85 -12.83
CA ARG A 66 -5.48 25.55 -11.90
C ARG A 66 -5.68 26.19 -10.53
N SER A 67 -5.90 27.50 -10.47
CA SER A 67 -6.02 28.21 -9.19
C SER A 67 -7.24 27.75 -8.41
N SER A 68 -8.37 27.51 -9.09
CA SER A 68 -9.60 27.01 -8.49
C SER A 68 -9.41 25.61 -7.92
N PHE A 69 -8.79 24.71 -8.67
CA PHE A 69 -8.57 23.33 -8.24
C PHE A 69 -7.58 23.21 -7.08
N ILE A 70 -6.47 23.96 -7.10
CA ILE A 70 -5.50 23.98 -5.99
C ILE A 70 -6.19 24.41 -4.68
N ASN A 71 -6.98 25.48 -4.73
CA ASN A 71 -7.67 25.97 -3.52
C ASN A 71 -8.81 25.04 -3.08
N LEU A 72 -9.48 24.35 -4.01
CA LEU A 72 -10.39 23.25 -3.67
C LEU A 72 -9.63 22.12 -2.95
N ALA A 73 -8.54 21.63 -3.53
CA ALA A 73 -7.75 20.54 -2.97
C ALA A 73 -7.29 20.86 -1.54
N LYS A 74 -6.80 22.09 -1.32
CA LYS A 74 -6.44 22.61 0.00
C LYS A 74 -7.63 22.60 0.97
N SER A 75 -8.79 23.11 0.54
CA SER A 75 -10.01 23.14 1.37
C SER A 75 -10.47 21.72 1.75
N LEU A 76 -10.33 20.75 0.84
CA LEU A 76 -10.66 19.34 1.08
C LEU A 76 -9.65 18.68 2.04
N GLU A 77 -8.37 19.02 1.93
CA GLU A 77 -7.31 18.52 2.81
C GLU A 77 -7.47 19.05 4.25
N GLU A 78 -7.79 20.34 4.38
CA GLU A 78 -8.08 21.01 5.65
C GLU A 78 -9.44 20.62 6.25
N LYS A 79 -10.22 19.77 5.56
CA LYS A 79 -11.61 19.37 5.92
C LYS A 79 -12.57 20.56 6.07
N ASP A 80 -12.26 21.71 5.48
CA ASP A 80 -13.17 22.86 5.41
C ASP A 80 -14.18 22.64 4.27
N PHE A 81 -15.13 21.74 4.52
CA PHE A 81 -16.15 21.39 3.54
C PHE A 81 -17.07 22.56 3.22
N ILE A 82 -17.25 23.51 4.14
CA ILE A 82 -18.03 24.73 3.93
C ILE A 82 -17.33 25.64 2.93
N ARG A 83 -16.01 25.79 3.00
CA ARG A 83 -15.26 26.50 1.98
C ARG A 83 -15.26 25.73 0.66
N ALA A 84 -15.09 24.42 0.69
CA ALA A 84 -15.00 23.56 -0.49
C ALA A 84 -16.25 23.64 -1.40
N ILE A 85 -17.46 23.81 -0.85
CA ILE A 85 -18.68 23.94 -1.68
C ILE A 85 -18.62 25.13 -2.66
N ASN A 86 -17.83 26.16 -2.36
CA ASN A 86 -17.69 27.34 -3.23
C ASN A 86 -17.01 27.02 -4.56
N TYR A 87 -16.33 25.88 -4.64
CA TYR A 87 -15.66 25.36 -5.82
C TYR A 87 -16.51 24.32 -6.57
N LEU A 88 -17.70 23.94 -6.08
CA LEU A 88 -18.58 22.96 -6.72
C LEU A 88 -19.73 23.65 -7.45
N ASP A 89 -20.00 23.24 -8.69
CA ASP A 89 -21.20 23.67 -9.41
C ASP A 89 -22.40 22.79 -9.02
N LEU A 90 -23.13 23.22 -7.99
CA LEU A 90 -24.28 22.48 -7.44
C LEU A 90 -25.59 22.70 -8.21
N ARG A 91 -25.55 23.34 -9.38
CA ARG A 91 -26.76 23.65 -10.17
C ARG A 91 -27.15 22.47 -11.05
N ASN A 92 -28.46 22.28 -11.23
CA ASN A 92 -29.04 21.26 -12.12
C ASN A 92 -28.52 19.84 -11.82
N LEU A 93 -28.36 19.50 -10.53
CA LEU A 93 -27.99 18.16 -10.11
C LEU A 93 -29.21 17.22 -10.18
N PRO A 94 -28.99 15.91 -10.44
CA PRO A 94 -30.06 14.93 -10.49
C PRO A 94 -30.63 14.57 -9.10
N PHE A 95 -29.92 14.94 -8.04
CA PHE A 95 -30.30 14.76 -6.65
C PHE A 95 -30.57 16.11 -5.97
N THR A 96 -31.37 16.07 -4.90
CA THR A 96 -31.73 17.27 -4.13
C THR A 96 -30.85 17.44 -2.90
N THR A 97 -30.84 18.64 -2.31
CA THR A 97 -30.17 18.90 -1.04
C THR A 97 -30.76 18.13 0.15
N GLU A 98 -31.96 17.57 -0.01
CA GLU A 98 -32.57 16.66 0.98
C GLU A 98 -31.97 15.24 0.90
N GLU A 99 -31.52 14.84 -0.30
CA GLU A 99 -30.91 13.54 -0.55
C GLU A 99 -29.42 13.53 -0.19
N TYR A 100 -28.72 14.63 -0.48
CA TYR A 100 -27.32 14.84 -0.11
C TYR A 100 -27.09 16.26 0.38
N ASP A 101 -26.57 16.40 1.59
CA ASP A 101 -26.14 17.69 2.09
C ASP A 101 -24.89 18.17 1.32
N SER A 102 -24.83 19.46 1.00
CA SER A 102 -23.78 20.01 0.12
C SER A 102 -22.35 19.80 0.69
N PRO A 103 -22.10 19.95 2.00
CA PRO A 103 -20.82 19.59 2.62
C PRO A 103 -20.52 18.08 2.57
N GLN A 104 -21.54 17.20 2.57
CA GLN A 104 -21.31 15.76 2.41
C GLN A 104 -20.78 15.43 1.02
N ILE A 105 -21.25 16.10 -0.03
CA ILE A 105 -20.68 15.96 -1.38
C ILE A 105 -19.20 16.35 -1.39
N ALA A 106 -18.83 17.45 -0.72
CA ALA A 106 -17.43 17.84 -0.57
C ALA A 106 -16.61 16.80 0.22
N ARG A 107 -17.16 16.23 1.30
CA ARG A 107 -16.52 15.15 2.06
C ARG A 107 -16.29 13.91 1.20
N LYS A 108 -17.30 13.47 0.43
CA LYS A 108 -17.15 12.35 -0.51
C LYS A 108 -16.06 12.65 -1.54
N LEU A 109 -16.01 13.86 -2.10
CA LEU A 109 -14.96 14.28 -3.02
C LEU A 109 -13.56 14.27 -2.38
N ALA A 110 -13.42 14.68 -1.12
CA ALA A 110 -12.15 14.60 -0.39
C ALA A 110 -11.65 13.15 -0.28
N ILE A 111 -12.57 12.21 -0.02
CA ILE A 111 -12.26 10.78 0.09
C ILE A 111 -11.86 10.21 -1.27
N LEU A 112 -12.59 10.54 -2.34
CA LEU A 112 -12.23 10.19 -3.71
C LEU A 112 -10.85 10.75 -4.10
N GLY A 113 -10.58 11.99 -3.71
CA GLY A 113 -9.29 12.66 -3.85
C GLY A 113 -8.12 11.87 -3.27
N LYS A 114 -8.30 11.27 -2.09
CA LYS A 114 -7.26 10.50 -1.39
C LYS A 114 -7.09 9.06 -1.89
N ARG A 115 -8.11 8.51 -2.56
CA ARG A 115 -8.18 7.07 -2.88
C ARG A 115 -8.07 6.74 -4.36
N ALA A 116 -8.59 7.61 -5.23
CA ALA A 116 -8.79 7.28 -6.64
C ALA A 116 -8.34 8.40 -7.61
N ILE A 117 -8.43 9.66 -7.21
CA ILE A 117 -8.16 10.79 -8.11
C ILE A 117 -6.67 11.17 -8.05
N THR A 118 -5.93 10.84 -9.12
CA THR A 118 -4.57 11.34 -9.35
C THR A 118 -4.61 12.52 -10.32
N VAL A 119 -3.98 13.63 -9.94
CA VAL A 119 -3.95 14.87 -10.73
C VAL A 119 -2.51 15.32 -10.93
N ASP A 120 -2.19 15.64 -12.18
CA ASP A 120 -1.01 16.41 -12.54
C ASP A 120 -1.37 17.89 -12.53
N PHE A 121 -0.87 18.61 -11.51
CA PHE A 121 -1.16 20.03 -11.33
C PHE A 121 -0.50 20.90 -12.41
N THR A 122 0.55 20.40 -13.08
CA THR A 122 1.26 21.12 -14.13
C THR A 122 0.46 21.18 -15.43
N ASP A 123 -0.37 20.16 -15.68
CA ASP A 123 -1.23 20.06 -16.86
C ASP A 123 -2.49 20.95 -16.76
N LEU A 124 -2.89 21.34 -15.54
CA LEU A 124 -4.04 22.22 -15.33
C LEU A 124 -3.81 23.61 -15.95
N SER A 125 -4.78 24.12 -16.70
CA SER A 125 -4.67 25.44 -17.34
C SER A 125 -4.56 26.58 -16.32
N ASN A 126 -3.56 27.46 -16.50
CA ASN A 126 -3.45 28.73 -15.78
C ASN A 126 -3.98 29.93 -16.59
N GLU A 127 -4.82 29.66 -17.60
CA GLU A 127 -5.48 30.71 -18.38
C GLU A 127 -6.95 30.86 -17.96
N PRO A 128 -7.49 32.08 -17.86
CA PRO A 128 -8.90 32.29 -17.47
C PRO A 128 -9.91 31.63 -18.41
N LYS A 129 -9.50 31.41 -19.66
CA LYS A 129 -10.32 30.74 -20.67
C LYS A 129 -10.26 29.22 -20.60
N GLY A 130 -9.34 28.64 -19.82
CA GLY A 130 -9.05 27.21 -19.83
C GLY A 130 -8.27 26.79 -21.07
N HIS A 131 -8.04 25.49 -21.22
CA HIS A 131 -7.50 24.93 -22.46
C HIS A 131 -8.45 25.18 -23.63
N SER A 132 -7.88 25.43 -24.81
CA SER A 132 -8.66 25.75 -26.04
C SER A 132 -8.61 24.65 -27.10
N GLU A 133 -7.73 23.66 -26.94
CA GLU A 133 -7.44 22.61 -27.92
C GLU A 133 -7.60 21.18 -27.34
N ASP A 134 -8.47 21.02 -26.34
CA ASP A 134 -8.70 19.75 -25.63
C ASP A 134 -9.94 18.96 -26.13
N GLY A 135 -10.64 19.49 -27.14
CA GLY A 135 -11.87 18.92 -27.68
C GLY A 135 -13.09 19.05 -26.75
N LEU A 136 -12.98 19.81 -25.66
CA LEU A 136 -14.08 20.11 -24.76
C LEU A 136 -14.80 21.41 -25.15
N PRO A 137 -16.04 21.62 -24.68
CA PRO A 137 -16.68 22.93 -24.81
C PRO A 137 -15.81 24.03 -24.17
N SER A 138 -15.79 25.24 -24.74
CA SER A 138 -14.94 26.38 -24.32
C SER A 138 -15.17 26.93 -22.90
N TYR A 139 -16.09 26.31 -22.16
CA TYR A 139 -16.40 26.59 -20.77
C TYR A 139 -16.07 25.39 -19.88
N ARG A 140 -15.38 24.35 -20.37
CA ARG A 140 -14.94 23.18 -19.62
C ARG A 140 -13.45 22.97 -19.79
N ASP A 141 -12.87 22.30 -18.82
CA ASP A 141 -11.47 21.90 -18.81
C ASP A 141 -11.36 20.57 -18.05
N ARG A 142 -10.39 19.72 -18.39
CA ARG A 142 -10.22 18.41 -17.77
C ARG A 142 -9.21 18.50 -16.63
N ILE A 143 -9.58 17.96 -15.46
CA ILE A 143 -8.65 17.78 -14.34
C ILE A 143 -7.88 16.47 -14.52
N THR A 144 -8.63 15.38 -14.72
CA THR A 144 -8.08 14.04 -14.90
C THR A 144 -9.16 13.10 -15.44
N THR A 145 -8.78 11.89 -15.82
CA THR A 145 -9.69 10.81 -16.22
C THR A 145 -9.54 9.66 -15.24
N LEU A 146 -10.64 9.29 -14.58
CA LEU A 146 -10.70 8.20 -13.62
C LEU A 146 -11.16 6.92 -14.33
N LYS A 147 -10.43 5.82 -14.17
CA LYS A 147 -10.86 4.50 -14.64
C LYS A 147 -11.81 3.89 -13.59
N THR A 148 -13.03 3.55 -14.01
CA THR A 148 -14.06 2.90 -13.16
C THR A 148 -14.42 1.54 -13.75
N GLN A 149 -15.14 0.70 -12.99
CA GLN A 149 -15.66 -0.58 -13.50
C GLN A 149 -16.58 -0.42 -14.72
N ASP A 150 -17.35 0.67 -14.78
CA ASP A 150 -18.30 0.97 -15.87
C ASP A 150 -17.66 1.72 -17.05
N GLY A 151 -16.36 2.02 -16.97
CA GLY A 151 -15.60 2.74 -18.00
C GLY A 151 -14.86 3.96 -17.46
N SER A 152 -14.24 4.73 -18.35
CA SER A 152 -13.52 5.95 -17.96
C SER A 152 -14.48 7.11 -17.72
N VAL A 153 -14.27 7.84 -16.61
CA VAL A 153 -15.04 9.02 -16.21
C VAL A 153 -14.13 10.24 -16.16
N ASP A 154 -14.47 11.29 -16.91
CA ASP A 154 -13.73 12.55 -16.88
C ASP A 154 -14.14 13.41 -15.68
N ILE A 155 -13.14 13.83 -14.91
CA ILE A 155 -13.29 14.82 -13.84
C ILE A 155 -13.04 16.20 -14.45
N LEU A 156 -14.09 17.01 -14.53
CA LEU A 156 -14.09 18.25 -15.30
C LEU A 156 -14.28 19.47 -14.41
N MET A 157 -13.70 20.59 -14.83
CA MET A 157 -14.09 21.92 -14.39
C MET A 157 -15.03 22.58 -15.38
N GLN A 158 -15.78 23.57 -14.90
CA GLN A 158 -16.73 24.35 -15.66
C GLN A 158 -16.62 25.83 -15.29
N ARG A 159 -16.58 26.67 -16.31
CA ARG A 159 -16.57 28.13 -16.22
C ARG A 159 -18.01 28.65 -16.10
N VAL A 160 -18.29 29.32 -14.99
CA VAL A 160 -19.64 29.77 -14.62
C VAL A 160 -19.68 31.28 -14.33
N PRO A 161 -20.76 31.98 -14.69
CA PRO A 161 -20.88 33.40 -14.38
C PRO A 161 -21.10 33.60 -12.88
N ARG A 162 -20.34 34.54 -12.27
CA ARG A 162 -20.49 34.95 -10.85
C ARG A 162 -21.60 35.99 -10.64
N GLY A 163 -22.19 36.50 -11.71
CA GLY A 163 -23.27 37.51 -11.68
C GLY A 163 -22.79 38.97 -11.78
N ASN A 164 -21.51 39.26 -11.50
CA ASN A 164 -20.91 40.59 -11.65
C ASN A 164 -20.09 40.75 -12.96
N GLY A 165 -20.45 40.00 -14.00
CA GLY A 165 -19.73 39.99 -15.29
C GLY A 165 -18.40 39.21 -15.28
N VAL A 166 -17.94 38.74 -14.12
CA VAL A 166 -16.77 37.88 -14.00
C VAL A 166 -17.18 36.41 -14.09
N PHE A 167 -16.35 35.62 -14.76
CA PHE A 167 -16.47 34.16 -14.80
C PHE A 167 -15.51 33.53 -13.80
N ILE A 168 -15.94 32.44 -13.18
CA ILE A 168 -15.16 31.64 -12.24
C ILE A 168 -15.20 30.18 -12.63
N TRP A 169 -14.17 29.42 -12.27
CA TRP A 169 -14.09 27.98 -12.48
C TRP A 169 -14.56 27.23 -11.26
N LYS A 170 -15.38 26.21 -11.47
CA LYS A 170 -15.87 25.28 -10.45
C LYS A 170 -15.77 23.86 -10.99
N VAL A 171 -15.75 22.85 -10.13
CA VAL A 171 -15.98 21.46 -10.54
C VAL A 171 -17.32 21.39 -11.26
N ALA A 172 -17.30 20.81 -12.46
CA ALA A 172 -18.46 20.80 -13.34
C ALA A 172 -19.62 20.06 -12.70
N ASN A 173 -20.84 20.52 -12.94
CA ASN A 173 -22.05 19.89 -12.41
C ASN A 173 -22.16 18.41 -12.84
N VAL A 174 -21.68 18.06 -14.04
CA VAL A 174 -21.61 16.67 -14.52
C VAL A 174 -20.70 15.80 -13.65
N THR A 175 -19.58 16.34 -13.19
CA THR A 175 -18.66 15.63 -12.28
C THR A 175 -19.25 15.58 -10.87
N VAL A 176 -19.83 16.68 -10.39
CA VAL A 176 -20.51 16.71 -9.08
C VAL A 176 -21.65 15.68 -9.02
N ALA A 177 -22.41 15.54 -10.10
CA ALA A 177 -23.50 14.57 -10.21
C ALA A 177 -23.04 13.12 -10.10
N GLN A 178 -21.78 12.83 -10.47
CA GLN A 178 -21.19 11.49 -10.43
C GLN A 178 -20.54 11.16 -9.08
N ILE A 179 -20.29 12.14 -8.20
CA ILE A 179 -19.62 11.92 -6.91
C ILE A 179 -20.28 10.80 -6.09
N PRO A 180 -21.63 10.71 -5.95
CA PRO A 180 -22.24 9.62 -5.20
C PRO A 180 -21.92 8.24 -5.78
N GLN A 181 -22.06 8.05 -7.10
CA GLN A 181 -21.76 6.77 -7.76
C GLN A 181 -20.28 6.41 -7.64
N LEU A 182 -19.38 7.38 -7.84
CA LEU A 182 -17.94 7.17 -7.65
C LEU A 182 -17.61 6.82 -6.19
N TYR A 183 -18.35 7.39 -5.24
CA TYR A 183 -18.17 7.09 -3.82
C TYR A 183 -18.60 5.66 -3.47
N ASP A 184 -19.61 5.12 -4.13
CA ASP A 184 -20.03 3.74 -3.89
C ASP A 184 -18.93 2.74 -4.31
N GLU A 185 -18.15 3.08 -5.35
CA GLU A 185 -17.03 2.26 -5.82
C GLU A 185 -15.73 2.50 -5.03
N PHE A 186 -15.37 3.77 -4.78
CA PHE A 186 -14.05 4.14 -4.24
C PHE A 186 -14.11 4.74 -2.83
N GLY A 187 -15.27 4.86 -2.20
CA GLY A 187 -15.45 5.45 -0.87
C GLY A 187 -15.02 4.54 0.27
N TYR A 188 -15.51 4.83 1.47
CA TYR A 188 -15.22 4.05 2.68
C TYR A 188 -16.13 2.83 2.87
N GLY A 189 -17.25 2.76 2.14
CA GLY A 189 -18.29 1.75 2.31
C GLY A 189 -19.05 1.92 3.63
N GLU A 190 -20.09 1.11 3.84
CA GLU A 190 -21.03 1.30 4.96
C GLU A 190 -20.37 1.24 6.35
N ILE A 191 -19.40 0.32 6.54
CA ILE A 191 -18.71 0.16 7.82
C ILE A 191 -17.76 1.34 8.04
N GLY A 192 -17.03 1.74 7.00
CA GLY A 192 -16.09 2.84 7.07
C GLY A 192 -16.79 4.18 7.33
N ASP A 193 -17.94 4.45 6.71
CA ASP A 193 -18.74 5.65 6.96
C ASP A 193 -19.21 5.73 8.41
N LYS A 194 -19.81 4.66 8.92
CA LYS A 194 -20.28 4.60 10.33
C LYS A 194 -19.14 4.80 11.32
N LEU A 195 -17.96 4.24 11.04
CA LEU A 195 -16.80 4.40 11.91
C LEU A 195 -16.19 5.81 11.77
N SER A 196 -16.10 6.35 10.55
CA SER A 196 -15.60 7.70 10.29
C SER A 196 -16.45 8.76 11.00
N ASP A 197 -17.77 8.57 11.09
CA ASP A 197 -18.67 9.46 11.83
C ASP A 197 -18.57 9.30 13.36
N PHE A 198 -18.18 8.10 13.84
CA PHE A 198 -18.05 7.83 15.27
C PHE A 198 -16.73 8.36 15.86
N PHE A 199 -15.65 8.34 15.07
CA PHE A 199 -14.32 8.76 15.51
C PHE A 199 -14.02 10.20 15.10
N PRO A 200 -13.17 10.92 15.85
CA PRO A 200 -12.77 12.25 15.48
C PRO A 200 -11.92 12.24 14.20
N ASP A 201 -12.03 13.34 13.45
CA ASP A 201 -11.43 13.59 12.15
C ASP A 201 -9.90 13.78 12.14
N TYR A 202 -9.17 13.06 12.99
CA TYR A 202 -7.71 13.17 13.09
C TYR A 202 -6.99 12.13 12.22
N THR A 203 -5.96 12.57 11.51
CA THR A 203 -5.09 11.75 10.68
C THR A 203 -3.72 11.55 11.35
N PHE A 204 -3.20 10.33 11.28
CA PHE A 204 -1.86 9.99 11.74
C PHE A 204 -1.22 9.03 10.74
N LEU A 205 -0.01 9.35 10.26
CA LEU A 205 0.69 8.55 9.23
C LEU A 205 -0.16 8.28 7.96
N GLY A 206 -0.99 9.25 7.56
CA GLY A 206 -1.88 9.12 6.39
C GLY A 206 -3.12 8.24 6.60
N LEU A 207 -3.36 7.76 7.83
CA LEU A 207 -4.54 6.99 8.22
C LEU A 207 -5.42 7.76 9.20
N GLU A 208 -6.73 7.63 9.07
CA GLU A 208 -7.69 8.16 10.05
C GLU A 208 -7.77 7.25 11.29
N ILE A 209 -8.14 7.81 12.45
CA ILE A 209 -8.23 7.05 13.72
C ILE A 209 -9.08 5.78 13.56
N TRP A 210 -10.21 5.87 12.87
CA TRP A 210 -11.09 4.72 12.69
C TRP A 210 -10.42 3.59 11.89
N GLN A 211 -9.51 3.91 10.97
CA GLN A 211 -8.76 2.92 10.19
C GLN A 211 -7.77 2.16 11.09
N PHE A 212 -7.16 2.83 12.08
CA PHE A 212 -6.35 2.15 13.09
C PHE A 212 -7.18 1.20 13.95
N VAL A 213 -8.39 1.61 14.33
CA VAL A 213 -9.30 0.76 15.10
C VAL A 213 -9.73 -0.46 14.29
N MET A 214 -10.08 -0.29 13.01
CA MET A 214 -10.41 -1.39 12.14
C MET A 214 -9.20 -2.32 11.91
N LEU A 215 -8.01 -1.76 11.68
CA LEU A 215 -6.78 -2.53 11.54
C LEU A 215 -6.47 -3.35 12.79
N LEU A 216 -6.64 -2.79 13.98
CA LEU A 216 -6.48 -3.50 15.25
C LEU A 216 -7.53 -4.63 15.38
N GLY A 217 -8.79 -4.36 15.01
CA GLY A 217 -9.85 -5.37 14.97
C GLY A 217 -9.51 -6.54 14.03
N ILE A 218 -9.07 -6.23 12.80
CA ILE A 218 -8.61 -7.21 11.82
C ILE A 218 -7.43 -8.00 12.38
N LEU A 219 -6.46 -7.36 13.03
CA LEU A 219 -5.29 -8.03 13.62
C LEU A 219 -5.71 -9.02 14.71
N ILE A 220 -6.65 -8.65 15.58
CA ILE A 220 -7.19 -9.52 16.64
C ILE A 220 -7.92 -10.71 16.01
N ILE A 221 -8.82 -10.46 15.06
CA ILE A 221 -9.58 -11.51 14.36
C ILE A 221 -8.64 -12.46 13.62
N ALA A 222 -7.69 -11.91 12.87
CA ALA A 222 -6.66 -12.67 12.17
C ALA A 222 -5.85 -13.52 13.15
N PHE A 223 -5.44 -12.99 14.30
CA PHE A 223 -4.73 -13.75 15.32
C PHE A 223 -5.58 -14.89 15.91
N ILE A 224 -6.86 -14.64 16.19
CA ILE A 224 -7.79 -15.66 16.69
C ILE A 224 -7.95 -16.78 15.64
N ILE A 225 -8.19 -16.43 14.37
CA ILE A 225 -8.33 -17.40 13.28
C ILE A 225 -7.03 -18.20 13.13
N SER A 226 -5.88 -17.54 13.10
CA SER A 226 -4.57 -18.20 13.04
C SER A 226 -4.35 -19.13 14.24
N TYR A 227 -4.81 -18.76 15.44
CA TYR A 227 -4.77 -19.62 16.61
C TYR A 227 -5.64 -20.87 16.42
N VAL A 228 -6.89 -20.69 15.99
CA VAL A 228 -7.86 -21.77 15.75
C VAL A 228 -7.37 -22.73 14.66
N ILE A 229 -6.71 -22.24 13.61
CA ILE A 229 -6.13 -23.06 12.54
C ILE A 229 -4.90 -23.82 13.03
N THR A 230 -4.00 -23.15 13.77
CA THR A 230 -2.73 -23.78 14.20
C THR A 230 -2.92 -24.77 15.36
N PHE A 231 -3.95 -24.61 16.18
CA PHE A 231 -4.25 -25.49 17.31
C PHE A 231 -4.47 -26.97 16.95
N PRO A 232 -5.35 -27.35 16.00
CA PRO A 232 -5.56 -28.75 15.62
C PRO A 232 -4.33 -29.34 14.92
N ILE A 233 -3.66 -28.56 14.06
CA ILE A 233 -2.42 -28.98 13.39
C ILE A 233 -1.38 -29.39 14.43
N LEU A 234 -1.24 -28.58 15.48
CA LEU A 234 -0.38 -28.87 16.62
C LEU A 234 -0.73 -30.17 17.34
N LYS A 235 -2.00 -30.34 17.68
CA LYS A 235 -2.47 -31.54 18.38
C LYS A 235 -2.19 -32.80 17.56
N ILE A 236 -2.39 -32.75 16.25
CA ILE A 236 -2.12 -33.88 15.33
C ILE A 236 -0.62 -34.18 15.26
N LEU A 237 0.24 -33.15 15.15
CA LEU A 237 1.70 -33.32 15.09
C LEU A 237 2.28 -33.88 16.40
N GLN A 238 1.73 -33.45 17.54
CA GLN A 238 2.06 -34.00 18.86
C GLN A 238 1.63 -35.46 18.99
N TYR A 239 0.39 -35.78 18.60
CA TYR A 239 -0.14 -37.15 18.63
C TYR A 239 0.69 -38.11 17.77
N LYS A 240 1.11 -37.68 16.57
CA LYS A 240 1.97 -38.47 15.68
C LYS A 240 3.44 -38.52 16.09
N GLN A 241 3.83 -37.90 17.22
CA GLN A 241 5.21 -37.80 17.71
C GLN A 241 6.22 -37.27 16.67
N ILE A 242 5.73 -36.51 15.67
CA ILE A 242 6.57 -35.93 14.61
C ILE A 242 7.43 -34.80 15.18
N LEU A 243 6.88 -34.06 16.16
CA LEU A 243 7.55 -33.00 16.91
C LEU A 243 7.79 -33.47 18.35
N ALA A 244 8.57 -34.53 18.53
CA ALA A 244 8.89 -35.10 19.84
C ALA A 244 9.65 -34.12 20.75
N GLU A 245 10.37 -33.15 20.19
CA GLU A 245 11.06 -32.12 20.95
C GLU A 245 10.18 -30.88 21.16
N HIS A 246 9.97 -30.50 22.42
CA HIS A 246 9.25 -29.27 22.80
C HIS A 246 9.83 -27.99 22.17
N ARG A 247 11.14 -28.00 21.88
CA ARG A 247 11.86 -26.87 21.24
C ARG A 247 11.41 -26.65 19.80
N LEU A 248 11.08 -27.74 19.11
CA LEU A 248 10.67 -27.75 17.70
C LEU A 248 9.22 -27.29 17.50
N GLN A 249 8.36 -27.57 18.47
CA GLN A 249 6.96 -27.11 18.47
C GLN A 249 6.87 -25.59 18.52
N LYS A 250 7.62 -24.94 19.42
CA LYS A 250 7.65 -23.47 19.52
C LYS A 250 8.21 -22.81 18.25
N PHE A 251 9.16 -23.47 17.59
CA PHE A 251 9.90 -22.91 16.46
C PHE A 251 9.13 -22.94 15.13
N LEU A 252 8.18 -23.87 14.97
CA LEU A 252 7.32 -23.93 13.78
C LEU A 252 6.00 -23.20 14.00
N VAL A 253 5.37 -23.32 15.16
CA VAL A 253 4.01 -22.78 15.36
C VAL A 253 4.00 -21.25 15.35
N GLY A 254 4.95 -20.62 16.04
CA GLY A 254 5.01 -19.16 16.12
C GLY A 254 5.08 -18.52 14.73
N PRO A 255 6.10 -18.87 13.92
CA PRO A 255 6.26 -18.31 12.58
C PRO A 255 5.10 -18.64 11.63
N PHE A 256 4.57 -19.87 11.67
CA PHE A 256 3.40 -20.22 10.85
C PHE A 256 2.15 -19.46 11.26
N ARG A 257 1.89 -19.32 12.57
CA ARG A 257 0.76 -18.51 13.06
C ARG A 257 0.91 -17.06 12.64
N PHE A 258 2.11 -16.52 12.76
CA PHE A 258 2.41 -15.16 12.31
C PHE A 258 2.18 -15.01 10.81
N LEU A 259 2.66 -15.92 9.97
CA LEU A 259 2.42 -15.91 8.53
C LEU A 259 0.92 -15.93 8.21
N ILE A 260 0.14 -16.83 8.82
CA ILE A 260 -1.32 -16.90 8.59
C ILE A 260 -1.98 -15.58 8.99
N THR A 261 -1.57 -14.99 10.12
CA THR A 261 -2.09 -13.68 10.54
C THR A 261 -1.78 -12.61 9.51
N ILE A 262 -0.54 -12.53 9.01
CA ILE A 262 -0.16 -11.55 7.98
C ILE A 262 -0.94 -11.77 6.68
N ILE A 263 -1.15 -13.01 6.26
CA ILE A 263 -1.95 -13.34 5.07
C ILE A 263 -3.40 -12.85 5.25
N ILE A 264 -4.03 -13.13 6.39
CA ILE A 264 -5.41 -12.68 6.66
C ILE A 264 -5.48 -11.16 6.70
N VAL A 265 -4.54 -10.50 7.40
CA VAL A 265 -4.47 -9.03 7.44
C VAL A 265 -4.34 -8.46 6.02
N ARG A 266 -3.51 -9.07 5.17
CA ARG A 266 -3.34 -8.64 3.77
C ARG A 266 -4.62 -8.79 2.96
N ILE A 267 -5.35 -9.91 3.10
CA ILE A 267 -6.62 -10.16 2.41
C ILE A 267 -7.70 -9.15 2.85
N LEU A 268 -7.72 -8.81 4.14
CA LEU A 268 -8.72 -7.90 4.71
C LEU A 268 -8.29 -6.42 4.65
N PHE A 269 -7.10 -6.12 4.13
CA PHE A 269 -6.55 -4.77 4.15
C PHE A 269 -7.38 -3.82 3.27
N ASP A 270 -7.87 -4.24 2.11
CA ASP A 270 -8.69 -3.36 1.27
C ASP A 270 -10.01 -2.95 1.94
N SER A 271 -10.49 -3.74 2.92
CA SER A 271 -11.70 -3.42 3.70
C SER A 271 -11.52 -2.20 4.62
N ILE A 272 -10.28 -1.81 4.96
CA ILE A 272 -10.03 -0.57 5.74
C ILE A 272 -10.08 0.69 4.88
N SER A 273 -10.38 0.54 3.60
CA SER A 273 -10.41 1.62 2.62
C SER A 273 -9.13 2.49 2.69
N PRO A 274 -7.94 1.87 2.51
CA PRO A 274 -6.67 2.58 2.64
C PRO A 274 -6.52 3.69 1.59
N SER A 275 -5.81 4.77 1.94
CA SER A 275 -5.41 5.78 0.97
C SER A 275 -4.45 5.19 -0.06
N TYR A 276 -4.27 5.86 -1.20
CA TYR A 276 -3.31 5.43 -2.22
C TYR A 276 -1.89 5.25 -1.64
N ILE A 277 -1.43 6.22 -0.84
CA ILE A 277 -0.12 6.18 -0.18
C ILE A 277 -0.02 5.00 0.79
N THR A 278 -1.08 4.74 1.56
CA THR A 278 -1.10 3.61 2.50
C THR A 278 -1.02 2.26 1.77
N LYS A 279 -1.67 2.11 0.61
CA LYS A 279 -1.58 0.90 -0.21
C LYS A 279 -0.13 0.62 -0.61
N VAL A 280 0.57 1.63 -1.12
CA VAL A 280 1.99 1.51 -1.50
C VAL A 280 2.87 1.11 -0.31
N ILE A 281 2.60 1.64 0.90
CA ILE A 281 3.33 1.23 2.12
C ILE A 281 3.14 -0.25 2.42
N PHE A 282 1.91 -0.75 2.33
CA PHE A 282 1.61 -2.15 2.60
C PHE A 282 2.10 -3.09 1.49
N GLU A 283 2.18 -2.60 0.26
CA GLU A 283 2.74 -3.29 -0.90
C GLU A 283 4.25 -3.53 -0.81
N ALA A 284 4.98 -2.85 0.07
CA ALA A 284 6.39 -3.15 0.35
C ALA A 284 6.61 -4.54 1.00
N GLN A 285 5.53 -5.25 1.35
CA GLN A 285 5.52 -6.63 1.87
C GLN A 285 6.45 -6.90 3.07
N THR A 286 6.81 -5.86 3.84
CA THR A 286 7.83 -5.95 4.90
C THR A 286 7.51 -7.05 5.92
N LEU A 287 6.26 -7.07 6.42
CA LEU A 287 5.82 -8.07 7.41
C LEU A 287 5.81 -9.50 6.83
N LEU A 288 5.50 -9.64 5.54
CA LEU A 288 5.48 -10.93 4.85
C LEU A 288 6.90 -11.47 4.65
N ILE A 289 7.84 -10.63 4.23
CA ILE A 289 9.26 -10.98 4.11
C ILE A 289 9.79 -11.46 5.47
N VAL A 290 9.51 -10.72 6.54
CA VAL A 290 9.89 -11.12 7.91
C VAL A 290 9.27 -12.45 8.30
N ALA A 291 7.97 -12.66 8.02
CA ALA A 291 7.28 -13.91 8.33
C ALA A 291 7.90 -15.10 7.61
N VAL A 292 8.19 -14.97 6.31
CA VAL A 292 8.78 -16.05 5.51
C VAL A 292 10.23 -16.31 5.91
N ALA A 293 11.04 -15.27 6.12
CA ALA A 293 12.41 -15.42 6.61
C ALA A 293 12.44 -16.15 7.95
N TRP A 294 11.51 -15.84 8.86
CA TRP A 294 11.40 -16.52 10.14
C TRP A 294 11.03 -18.01 9.96
N ILE A 295 10.08 -18.33 9.09
CA ILE A 295 9.75 -19.74 8.75
C ILE A 295 10.94 -20.46 8.14
N ALA A 296 11.70 -19.83 7.23
CA ALA A 296 12.86 -20.42 6.58
C ALA A 296 13.98 -20.72 7.59
N ILE A 297 14.32 -19.77 8.47
CA ILE A 297 15.24 -19.99 9.59
C ILE A 297 14.73 -21.12 10.51
N GLY A 298 13.41 -21.11 10.75
CA GLY A 298 12.60 -22.15 11.35
C GLY A 298 12.94 -23.55 10.87
N LEU A 299 12.71 -23.71 9.57
CA LEU A 299 12.82 -24.94 8.81
C LEU A 299 14.26 -25.44 8.74
N VAL A 300 15.24 -24.55 8.54
CA VAL A 300 16.67 -24.91 8.57
C VAL A 300 17.02 -25.55 9.91
N GLY A 301 16.56 -24.96 11.02
CA GLY A 301 16.77 -25.53 12.35
C GLY A 301 16.18 -26.93 12.49
N PHE A 302 14.96 -27.14 11.99
CA PHE A 302 14.29 -28.45 12.01
C PHE A 302 15.01 -29.51 11.18
N VAL A 303 15.43 -29.15 9.97
CA VAL A 303 16.08 -30.10 9.06
C VAL A 303 17.44 -30.49 9.61
N VAL A 304 18.22 -29.52 10.10
CA VAL A 304 19.52 -29.79 10.69
C VAL A 304 19.41 -30.68 11.93
N SER A 305 18.44 -30.45 12.82
CA SER A 305 18.27 -31.32 13.99
C SER A 305 17.94 -32.76 13.58
N ARG A 306 17.11 -32.93 12.54
CA ARG A 306 16.79 -34.25 12.00
C ARG A 306 17.98 -34.96 11.38
N PHE A 307 18.86 -34.22 10.70
CA PHE A 307 20.14 -34.74 10.19
C PHE A 307 21.09 -35.09 11.33
N ALA A 308 21.20 -34.24 12.36
CA ALA A 308 22.03 -34.48 13.53
C ALA A 308 21.62 -35.76 14.28
N ASP A 309 20.32 -35.97 14.49
CA ASP A 309 19.79 -37.20 15.10
C ASP A 309 20.14 -38.45 14.30
N ARG A 310 20.08 -38.35 12.97
CA ARG A 310 20.41 -39.46 12.08
C ARG A 310 21.92 -39.76 12.12
N MET A 311 22.77 -38.75 12.09
CA MET A 311 24.24 -38.91 12.19
C MET A 311 24.65 -39.48 13.54
N LYS A 312 24.05 -39.01 14.64
CA LYS A 312 24.31 -39.53 15.99
C LYS A 312 23.94 -41.01 16.13
N ARG A 313 22.80 -41.43 15.56
CA ARG A 313 22.39 -42.85 15.52
C ARG A 313 23.33 -43.72 14.68
N ASN A 314 23.97 -43.15 13.67
CA ASN A 314 24.93 -43.82 12.80
C ASN A 314 26.38 -43.78 13.33
N GLY A 315 26.61 -43.28 14.56
CA GLY A 315 27.94 -43.21 15.17
C GLY A 315 28.85 -42.09 14.64
N GLN A 316 28.33 -41.15 13.85
CA GLN A 316 29.08 -40.05 13.23
C GLN A 316 29.07 -38.80 14.11
N THR A 317 29.65 -38.86 15.32
CA THR A 317 29.63 -37.74 16.27
C THR A 317 30.39 -36.52 15.78
N ASP A 318 31.46 -36.73 15.00
CA ASP A 318 32.33 -35.64 14.52
C ASP A 318 31.64 -34.79 13.44
N ALA A 319 30.84 -35.43 12.57
CA ALA A 319 30.06 -34.75 11.53
C ALA A 319 28.98 -33.83 12.10
N VAL A 320 28.46 -34.13 13.31
CA VAL A 320 27.45 -33.29 13.98
C VAL A 320 28.03 -31.93 14.39
N VAL A 321 29.33 -31.86 14.67
CA VAL A 321 30.00 -30.60 15.06
C VAL A 321 30.00 -29.59 13.90
N LEU A 322 30.15 -30.07 12.66
CA LEU A 322 30.15 -29.24 11.44
C LEU A 322 28.76 -28.69 11.09
N LEU A 323 27.68 -29.28 11.60
CA LEU A 323 26.32 -28.80 11.33
C LEU A 323 26.06 -27.41 11.91
N LYS A 324 26.67 -27.07 13.05
CA LYS A 324 26.45 -25.77 13.72
C LYS A 324 26.95 -24.57 12.88
N PRO A 325 28.20 -24.54 12.39
CA PRO A 325 28.65 -23.46 11.50
C PRO A 325 27.85 -23.44 10.19
N ALA A 326 27.59 -24.59 9.56
CA ALA A 326 26.80 -24.67 8.32
C ALA A 326 25.38 -24.08 8.49
N THR A 327 24.72 -24.39 9.61
CA THR A 327 23.40 -23.83 9.95
C THR A 327 23.44 -22.33 10.11
N THR A 328 24.50 -21.81 10.74
CA THR A 328 24.66 -20.38 10.98
C THR A 328 24.87 -19.65 9.66
N SER A 329 25.73 -20.15 8.78
CA SER A 329 25.94 -19.62 7.44
C SER A 329 24.66 -19.61 6.61
N LEU A 330 23.88 -20.71 6.63
CA LEU A 330 22.62 -20.77 5.89
C LEU A 330 21.57 -19.79 6.43
N LYS A 331 21.49 -19.60 7.74
CA LYS A 331 20.60 -18.60 8.35
C LYS A 331 21.00 -17.17 7.99
N LEU A 332 22.30 -16.87 7.99
CA LEU A 332 22.81 -15.56 7.55
C LEU A 332 22.46 -15.30 6.08
N LEU A 333 22.60 -16.31 5.22
CA LEU A 333 22.21 -16.21 3.82
C LEU A 333 20.70 -15.96 3.65
N ILE A 334 19.84 -16.62 4.44
CA ILE A 334 18.39 -16.34 4.44
C ILE A 334 18.09 -14.89 4.86
N ILE A 335 18.74 -14.40 5.92
CA ILE A 335 18.57 -13.02 6.38
C ILE A 335 19.03 -12.03 5.30
N LEU A 336 20.15 -12.34 4.65
CA LEU A 336 20.68 -11.51 3.56
C LEU A 336 19.70 -11.45 2.37
N ILE A 337 19.17 -12.59 1.94
CA ILE A 337 18.16 -12.62 0.86
C ILE A 337 16.92 -11.83 1.28
N ALA A 338 16.42 -12.02 2.51
CA ALA A 338 15.27 -11.29 3.01
C ALA A 338 15.52 -9.78 3.03
N PHE A 339 16.72 -9.34 3.42
CA PHE A 339 17.12 -7.94 3.39
C PHE A 339 17.17 -7.39 1.96
N LEU A 340 17.75 -8.14 1.01
CA LEU A 340 17.81 -7.75 -0.39
C LEU A 340 16.41 -7.61 -1.01
N THR A 341 15.53 -8.59 -0.79
CA THR A 341 14.13 -8.53 -1.25
C THR A 341 13.39 -7.36 -0.62
N TRP A 342 13.61 -7.09 0.67
CA TRP A 342 13.01 -5.93 1.32
C TRP A 342 13.46 -4.61 0.70
N PHE A 343 14.76 -4.48 0.40
CA PHE A 343 15.32 -3.28 -0.22
C PHE A 343 14.82 -3.09 -1.66
N ASP A 344 14.71 -4.16 -2.43
CA ASP A 344 14.14 -4.16 -3.79
C ASP A 344 12.68 -3.67 -3.78
N ASN A 345 11.86 -4.19 -2.85
CA ASN A 345 10.47 -3.77 -2.70
C ASN A 345 10.30 -2.29 -2.28
N LEU A 346 11.32 -1.68 -1.67
CA LEU A 346 11.29 -0.25 -1.36
C LEU A 346 11.56 0.62 -2.61
N GLY A 347 12.05 0.03 -3.70
CA GLY A 347 12.36 0.70 -4.96
C GLY A 347 13.84 1.02 -5.16
N TYR A 348 14.73 0.45 -4.35
CA TYR A 348 16.17 0.68 -4.52
C TYR A 348 16.78 -0.26 -5.56
N GLU A 349 17.78 0.24 -6.29
CA GLU A 349 18.50 -0.54 -7.29
C GLU A 349 19.30 -1.72 -6.69
N LEU A 350 18.84 -2.94 -6.95
CA LEU A 350 19.47 -4.16 -6.45
C LEU A 350 20.86 -4.41 -7.06
N THR A 351 21.14 -3.92 -8.27
CA THR A 351 22.39 -4.13 -9.00
C THR A 351 23.61 -3.65 -8.21
N ALA A 352 23.52 -2.48 -7.58
CA ALA A 352 24.60 -1.92 -6.78
C ALA A 352 24.89 -2.78 -5.53
N LEU A 353 23.84 -3.25 -4.86
CA LEU A 353 23.98 -4.14 -3.69
C LEU A 353 24.54 -5.50 -4.07
N LEU A 354 24.09 -6.09 -5.18
CA LEU A 354 24.58 -7.37 -5.68
C LEU A 354 26.05 -7.30 -6.09
N ALA A 355 26.49 -6.19 -6.70
CA ALA A 355 27.90 -5.98 -7.01
C ALA A 355 28.77 -5.93 -5.75
N GLY A 356 28.34 -5.19 -4.72
CA GLY A 356 29.04 -5.14 -3.43
C GLY A 356 29.10 -6.51 -2.74
N LEU A 357 28.00 -7.27 -2.78
CA LEU A 357 27.95 -8.64 -2.28
C LEU A 357 28.83 -9.60 -3.06
N GLY A 358 28.93 -9.46 -4.38
CA GLY A 358 29.81 -10.27 -5.23
C GLY A 358 31.28 -10.10 -4.81
N VAL A 359 31.74 -8.86 -4.63
CA VAL A 359 33.10 -8.57 -4.14
C VAL A 359 33.31 -9.11 -2.73
N GLY A 360 32.34 -8.90 -1.83
CA GLY A 360 32.40 -9.44 -0.45
C GLY A 360 32.45 -10.97 -0.42
N GLY A 361 31.69 -11.64 -1.28
CA GLY A 361 31.68 -13.10 -1.41
C GLY A 361 33.01 -13.67 -1.89
N ILE A 362 33.66 -13.01 -2.86
CA ILE A 362 35.00 -13.37 -3.33
C ILE A 362 36.02 -13.22 -2.19
N ALA A 363 35.96 -12.15 -1.42
CA ALA A 363 36.85 -11.94 -0.29
C ALA A 363 36.71 -13.04 0.78
N VAL A 364 35.48 -13.43 1.11
CA VAL A 364 35.20 -14.56 2.03
C VAL A 364 35.71 -15.88 1.46
N ALA A 365 35.50 -16.14 0.16
CA ALA A 365 35.98 -17.34 -0.50
C ALA A 365 37.52 -17.45 -0.43
N MET A 366 38.23 -16.37 -0.76
CA MET A 366 39.70 -16.30 -0.66
C MET A 366 40.19 -16.48 0.78
N ALA A 367 39.52 -15.88 1.76
CA ALA A 367 39.86 -16.04 3.17
C ALA A 367 39.66 -17.49 3.65
N SER A 368 38.63 -18.18 3.13
CA SER A 368 38.31 -19.57 3.50
C SER A 368 39.19 -20.61 2.82
N GLN A 369 39.85 -20.27 1.70
CA GLN A 369 40.62 -21.20 0.86
C GLN A 369 41.64 -22.00 1.66
N LYS A 370 42.53 -21.33 2.41
CA LYS A 370 43.57 -22.00 3.22
C LYS A 370 43.00 -22.92 4.32
N SER A 371 41.79 -22.65 4.78
CA SER A 371 41.12 -23.48 5.79
C SER A 371 40.45 -24.72 5.18
N LEU A 372 40.20 -24.73 3.87
CA LEU A 372 39.61 -25.87 3.14
C LEU A 372 40.68 -26.73 2.45
N GLU A 373 41.86 -26.17 2.16
CA GLU A 373 43.01 -26.88 1.59
C GLU A 373 43.72 -27.80 2.61
N ASN A 374 43.63 -27.48 3.89
CA ASN A 374 44.11 -28.31 5.01
C ASN A 374 43.02 -29.28 5.48
#